data_AF-A0A8T9JBV5-F1
#
_entry.id   AF-A0A8T9JBV5-F1
#
_cell.length_a   1.000
_cell.length_b   1.000
_cell.length_c   1.000
_cell.angle_alpha   90.00
_cell.angle_beta   90.00
_cell.angle_gamma   90.00
#
_symmetry.space_group_name_H-M   'P 1'
#
loop_
_entity.id
_entity.type
_entity.pdbx_description
1 polymer ?
#
loop_
_entity_poly.entity_id
_entity_poly.type
_entity_poly.pdbx_seq_one_letter_code
_entity_poly.pdbx_strand_id
1 'polypeptide(L)'
;WLHEHPESAYNLVNSPHLKPAFVLDRALWHLSSDVAEGRYKERGVPALIENDHHMNCIRKIIWEDIFPKIQLWEFFQVDVNKAVEQFRGLLTQENRKTTKPDPKQH
;
A
#
# COMPACT_ATOMS: atom_id res chain seq x y z
N TRP A 1 -8.44 3.23 28.88
CA TRP A 1 -7.39 4.20 28.53
C TRP A 1 -7.05 4.20 27.03
N LEU A 2 -6.38 3.21 26.43
CA LEU A 2 -6.00 3.30 24.99
C LEU A 2 -7.20 3.27 24.01
N HIS A 3 -8.28 2.56 24.35
CA HIS A 3 -9.51 2.58 23.56
C HIS A 3 -10.22 3.95 23.62
N GLU A 4 -10.09 4.66 24.74
CA GLU A 4 -10.67 6.00 24.95
C GLU A 4 -9.79 7.10 24.34
N HIS A 5 -8.47 6.87 24.31
CA HIS A 5 -7.44 7.80 23.85
C HIS A 5 -6.50 7.16 22.80
N PRO A 6 -7.00 6.81 21.61
CA PRO A 6 -6.19 6.18 20.57
C PRO A 6 -5.08 7.11 20.01
N GLU A 7 -5.22 8.42 20.18
CA GLU A 7 -4.23 9.44 19.83
C GLU A 7 -2.96 9.39 20.68
N SER A 8 -3.02 8.75 21.86
CA SER A 8 -1.89 8.65 22.79
C SER A 8 -0.83 7.64 22.35
N ALA A 9 -1.06 6.91 21.25
CA ALA A 9 -0.11 5.98 20.64
C ALA A 9 0.15 6.33 19.17
N TYR A 10 1.18 5.72 18.56
CA TYR A 10 1.45 5.88 17.14
C TYR A 10 0.44 5.05 16.33
N ASN A 11 -0.43 5.74 15.57
CA ASN A 11 -1.45 5.15 14.71
C ASN A 11 -1.38 5.74 13.30
N LEU A 12 -2.17 5.22 12.35
CA LEU A 12 -2.11 5.64 10.95
C LEU A 12 -2.65 7.05 10.68
N VAL A 13 -3.34 7.65 11.64
CA VAL A 13 -3.88 9.02 11.57
C VAL A 13 -2.83 10.02 12.02
N ASN A 14 -2.24 9.82 13.21
CA ASN A 14 -1.23 10.74 13.76
C ASN A 14 0.20 10.45 13.25
N SER A 15 0.44 9.26 12.71
CA SER A 15 1.75 8.79 12.25
C SER A 15 1.67 8.21 10.84
N PRO A 16 1.34 9.03 9.82
CA PRO A 16 1.11 8.56 8.46
C PRO A 16 2.34 7.92 7.80
N HIS A 17 3.54 8.23 8.29
CA HIS A 17 4.79 7.61 7.84
C HIS A 17 4.87 6.11 8.19
N LEU A 18 4.02 5.61 9.11
CA LEU A 18 3.94 4.19 9.44
C LEU A 18 3.08 3.37 8.48
N LYS A 19 2.37 4.01 7.54
CA LYS A 19 1.52 3.29 6.57
C LYS A 19 2.25 2.15 5.84
N PRO A 20 3.47 2.33 5.29
CA PRO A 20 4.17 1.24 4.61
C PRO A 20 4.50 0.08 5.56
N ALA A 21 4.96 0.40 6.78
CA ALA A 21 5.30 -0.60 7.79
C ALA A 21 4.06 -1.39 8.24
N PHE A 22 2.93 -0.71 8.45
CA PHE A 22 1.66 -1.34 8.79
C PHE A 22 1.15 -2.27 7.68
N VAL A 23 1.22 -1.86 6.41
CA VAL A 23 0.82 -2.70 5.27
C VAL A 23 1.67 -3.98 5.22
N LEU A 24 2.99 -3.86 5.40
CA LEU A 24 3.89 -5.00 5.44
C LEU A 24 3.53 -5.95 6.60
N ASP A 25 3.33 -5.42 7.81
CA ASP A 25 2.97 -6.20 8.99
C ASP A 25 1.67 -6.98 8.78
N ARG A 26 0.62 -6.31 8.28
CA ARG A 26 -0.66 -6.95 7.97
C ARG A 26 -0.50 -8.07 6.95
N ALA A 27 0.29 -7.86 5.89
CA ALA A 27 0.52 -8.87 4.87
C ALA A 27 1.23 -10.12 5.45
N LEU A 28 2.23 -9.92 6.32
CA LEU A 28 2.92 -11.02 6.99
C LEU A 28 2.02 -11.75 8.00
N TRP A 29 1.19 -11.02 8.75
CA TRP A 29 0.21 -11.63 9.65
C TRP A 29 -0.80 -12.52 8.91
N HIS A 30 -1.28 -12.06 7.76
CA HIS A 30 -2.13 -12.87 6.89
C HIS A 30 -1.40 -14.13 6.42
N LEU A 31 -0.16 -14.01 5.92
CA LEU A 31 0.65 -15.19 5.57
C LEU A 31 0.75 -16.18 6.74
N SER A 32 1.06 -15.71 7.94
CA SER A 32 1.19 -16.58 9.12
C SER A 32 -0.10 -17.31 9.45
N SER A 33 -1.25 -16.62 9.35
CA SER A 33 -2.57 -17.22 9.57
C SER A 33 -2.86 -18.31 8.53
N ASP A 34 -2.57 -18.02 7.26
CA ASP A 34 -2.78 -18.94 6.16
C ASP A 34 -1.89 -20.19 6.23
N VAL A 35 -0.64 -20.02 6.67
CA VAL A 35 0.29 -21.12 6.92
C VAL A 35 -0.22 -21.99 8.06
N ALA A 36 -0.68 -21.39 9.15
CA ALA A 36 -1.24 -22.13 10.29
C ALA A 36 -2.50 -22.93 9.92
N GLU A 37 -3.33 -22.41 9.01
CA GLU A 37 -4.47 -23.12 8.42
C GLU A 37 -4.06 -24.20 7.40
N GLY A 38 -2.77 -24.32 7.07
CA GLY A 38 -2.25 -25.33 6.15
C GLY A 38 -2.44 -25.00 4.67
N ARG A 39 -2.83 -23.75 4.32
CA ARG A 39 -3.12 -23.35 2.92
C ARG A 39 -1.90 -23.39 2.00
N TYR A 40 -0.70 -23.40 2.58
CA TYR A 40 0.57 -23.44 1.86
C TYR A 40 1.25 -24.82 1.87
N LYS A 41 0.55 -25.88 2.33
CA LYS A 41 1.12 -27.23 2.42
C LYS A 41 1.63 -27.75 1.06
N GLU A 42 0.86 -27.52 0.00
CA GLU A 42 1.25 -27.91 -1.38
C GLU A 42 2.43 -27.11 -1.93
N ARG A 43 2.72 -25.96 -1.32
CA ARG A 43 3.87 -25.11 -1.65
C ARG A 43 5.08 -25.38 -0.75
N GLY A 44 5.07 -26.50 -0.03
CA GLY A 44 6.18 -26.92 0.84
C GLY A 44 6.22 -26.21 2.19
N VAL A 45 5.13 -25.54 2.61
CA VAL A 45 5.03 -24.92 3.93
C VAL A 45 3.85 -25.52 4.70
N PRO A 46 4.09 -26.57 5.51
CA PRO A 46 3.08 -27.10 6.41
C PRO A 46 2.82 -26.15 7.59
N ALA A 47 1.74 -26.40 8.33
CA ALA A 47 1.38 -25.62 9.52
C ALA A 47 2.43 -25.73 10.65
N LEU A 48 3.13 -26.87 10.75
CA LEU A 48 4.24 -27.06 11.68
C LEU A 48 5.57 -26.92 10.94
N ILE A 49 6.33 -25.89 11.27
CA ILE A 49 7.64 -25.60 10.66
C ILE A 49 8.73 -26.28 11.49
N GLU A 50 9.46 -27.24 10.90
CA GLU A 50 10.45 -28.05 11.63
C GLU A 50 11.84 -28.05 10.98
N ASN A 51 12.00 -27.43 9.80
CA ASN A 51 13.25 -27.50 9.06
C ASN A 51 13.51 -26.26 8.18
N ASP A 52 14.76 -26.15 7.74
CA ASP A 52 15.23 -25.04 6.90
C ASP A 52 14.59 -25.02 5.50
N HIS A 53 14.14 -26.17 4.99
CA HIS A 53 13.45 -26.22 3.70
C HIS A 53 12.13 -25.44 3.75
N HIS A 54 11.32 -25.66 4.79
CA HIS A 54 10.08 -24.90 5.01
C HIS A 54 10.37 -23.39 5.13
N MET A 55 11.42 -23.02 5.86
CA MET A 55 11.84 -21.61 6.00
C MET A 55 12.27 -20.98 4.67
N ASN A 56 12.97 -21.72 3.83
CA ASN A 56 13.35 -21.27 2.50
C ASN A 56 12.12 -21.12 1.59
N CYS A 57 11.12 -22.01 1.69
CA CYS A 57 9.86 -21.88 0.96
C CYS A 57 9.06 -20.64 1.42
N ILE A 58 9.01 -20.37 2.73
CA ILE A 58 8.40 -19.14 3.27
C ILE A 58 9.09 -17.89 2.72
N ARG A 59 10.44 -17.86 2.73
CA ARG A 59 11.20 -16.74 2.17
C ARG A 59 10.83 -16.49 0.70
N LYS A 60 10.72 -17.55 -0.11
CA LYS A 60 10.30 -17.44 -1.51
C LYS A 60 8.89 -16.88 -1.63
N ILE A 61 7.92 -17.37 -0.86
CA ILE A 61 6.54 -16.85 -0.86
C ILE A 61 6.52 -15.36 -0.53
N ILE A 62 7.26 -14.93 0.49
CA ILE A 62 7.35 -13.52 0.87
C ILE A 62 7.88 -12.70 -0.31
N TRP A 63 8.98 -13.13 -0.93
CA TRP A 63 9.65 -12.36 -1.98
C TRP A 63 8.92 -12.36 -3.32
N GLU A 64 8.38 -13.50 -3.73
CA GLU A 64 7.80 -13.69 -5.06
C GLU A 64 6.30 -13.34 -5.09
N ASP A 65 5.56 -13.56 -3.99
CA ASP A 65 4.13 -13.28 -3.97
C ASP A 65 3.77 -12.04 -3.18
N ILE A 66 4.30 -11.89 -1.96
CA ILE A 66 3.79 -10.86 -1.05
C ILE A 66 4.34 -9.49 -1.44
N PHE A 67 5.66 -9.35 -1.51
CA PHE A 67 6.32 -8.08 -1.80
C PHE A 67 5.82 -7.42 -3.10
N PRO A 68 5.67 -8.14 -4.22
CA PRO A 68 5.13 -7.57 -5.45
C PRO A 68 3.66 -7.14 -5.32
N LYS A 69 2.83 -7.89 -4.58
CA LYS A 69 1.40 -7.58 -4.42
C LYS A 69 1.14 -6.33 -3.59
N ILE A 70 1.95 -6.08 -2.56
CA ILE A 70 1.75 -4.92 -1.67
C ILE A 70 2.37 -3.63 -2.21
N GLN A 71 3.18 -3.71 -3.27
CA GLN A 71 3.73 -2.57 -4.01
C GLN A 71 4.34 -1.47 -3.12
N LEU A 72 5.11 -1.85 -2.09
CA LEU A 72 5.61 -0.91 -1.08
C LEU A 72 6.41 0.27 -1.65
N TRP A 73 7.05 0.10 -2.81
CA TRP A 73 7.81 1.16 -3.46
C TRP A 73 6.94 2.33 -3.91
N GLU A 74 5.64 2.11 -4.18
CA GLU A 74 4.71 3.17 -4.60
C GLU A 74 4.49 4.22 -3.51
N PHE A 75 4.68 3.85 -2.24
CA PHE A 75 4.64 4.82 -1.13
C PHE A 75 5.78 5.85 -1.17
N PHE A 76 6.83 5.57 -1.95
CA PHE A 76 8.04 6.39 -2.04
C PHE A 76 8.26 6.96 -3.45
N GLN A 77 7.32 6.72 -4.36
CA GLN A 77 7.43 7.13 -5.77
C GLN A 77 6.22 7.97 -6.19
N VAL A 78 6.39 8.75 -7.25
CA VAL A 78 5.30 9.49 -7.88
C VAL A 78 4.79 8.67 -9.06
N ASP A 79 3.47 8.51 -9.14
CA ASP A 79 2.81 8.01 -10.35
C ASP A 79 2.90 9.08 -11.45
N VAL A 80 3.83 8.88 -12.38
CA VAL A 80 4.12 9.83 -13.46
C VAL A 80 2.93 10.00 -14.40
N ASN A 81 2.24 8.92 -14.76
CA ASN A 81 1.12 8.98 -15.69
C ASN A 81 -0.02 9.81 -15.10
N LYS A 82 -0.38 9.51 -13.84
CA LYS A 82 -1.39 10.26 -13.11
C LYS A 82 -1.00 11.73 -12.94
N ALA A 83 0.26 12.01 -12.59
CA ALA A 83 0.73 13.38 -12.44
C ALA A 83 0.66 14.18 -13.76
N VAL A 84 1.05 13.57 -14.89
CA VAL A 84 0.99 14.19 -16.22
C VAL A 84 -0.46 14.45 -16.65
N GLU A 85 -1.36 13.49 -16.41
CA GLU A 85 -2.79 13.66 -16.71
C GLU A 85 -3.43 14.77 -15.89
N GLN A 86 -3.16 14.80 -14.58
CA GLN A 86 -3.64 15.85 -13.69
C GLN A 86 -3.14 17.23 -14.14
N PHE A 87 -1.85 17.32 -14.49
CA PHE A 87 -1.25 18.54 -14.99
C PHE A 87 -1.93 19.02 -16.30
N ARG A 88 -2.14 18.11 -17.26
CA ARG A 88 -2.85 18.41 -18.52
C ARG A 88 -4.28 18.89 -18.29
N GLY A 89 -4.98 18.28 -17.33
CA GLY A 89 -6.32 18.67 -16.91
C GLY A 89 -6.35 20.12 -16.39
N LEU A 90 -5.41 20.49 -15.53
CA LEU A 90 -5.32 21.84 -14.97
C LEU A 90 -5.07 22.90 -16.05
N LEU A 91 -4.14 22.68 -16.98
CA LEU A 91 -3.87 23.60 -18.10
C LEU A 91 -5.12 23.84 -18.97
N THR A 92 -5.90 22.79 -19.21
CA THR A 92 -7.13 22.89 -20.02
C THR A 92 -8.24 23.62 -19.28
N GLN A 93 -8.32 23.49 -17.95
CA GLN A 93 -9.28 24.21 -17.12
C GLN A 93 -8.93 25.69 -16.95
N GLU A 94 -7.65 26.03 -16.78
CA GLU A 94 -7.20 27.43 -16.71
C GLU A 94 -7.44 28.17 -18.04
N ASN A 95 -7.15 27.53 -19.17
CA ASN A 95 -7.43 28.10 -20.50
C ASN A 95 -8.93 28.38 -20.74
N ARG A 96 -9.83 27.66 -20.08
CA ARG A 96 -11.29 27.92 -20.11
C ARG A 96 -11.72 29.06 -19.20
N LYS A 97 -10.97 29.37 -18.14
CA LYS A 97 -11.28 30.50 -17.24
C LYS A 97 -10.84 31.84 -17.83
N THR A 98 -9.75 31.86 -18.60
CA THR A 98 -9.24 33.07 -19.28
C THR A 98 -10.00 33.45 -20.55
N THR A 99 -10.84 32.56 -21.09
CA THR A 99 -11.65 32.80 -22.31
C THR A 99 -13.10 33.19 -22.04
N LYS A 100 -13.51 33.48 -20.80
CA LYS A 100 -14.81 34.12 -20.57
C LYS A 100 -14.78 35.52 -21.21
N PRO A 101 -15.62 35.80 -22.23
CA PRO A 101 -15.66 37.12 -22.83
C PRO A 101 -16.21 38.12 -21.80
N ASP A 102 -15.54 39.26 -21.69
CA ASP A 102 -16.03 40.43 -20.97
C ASP A 102 -17.47 40.74 -21.44
N PRO A 103 -18.48 40.82 -20.55
CA PRO A 103 -19.79 41.26 -20.96
C PRO A 103 -19.67 42.74 -21.35
N LYS A 104 -19.69 42.95 -22.67
CA LYS A 104 -19.50 44.22 -23.34
C LYS A 104 -20.20 45.39 -22.64
N GLN A 105 -19.40 46.44 -22.48
CA GLN A 105 -19.77 47.84 -22.67
C GLN A 105 -21.05 48.01 -23.52
N HIS A 106 -22.07 48.64 -22.94
CA HIS A 106 -23.03 49.53 -23.61
C HIS A 106 -23.66 50.45 -22.56
#